data_AF-A0AAU9WZ72-F1
#
_entry.id   AF-A0AAU9WZ72-F1
#
_cell.length_a   1.000
_cell.length_b   1.000
_cell.length_c   1.000
_cell.angle_alpha   90.00
_cell.angle_beta   90.00
_cell.angle_gamma   90.00
#
_symmetry.space_group_name_H-M   'P 1'
#
loop_
_entity.id
_entity.type
_entity.pdbx_description
1 polymer ?
#
loop_
_entity_poly.entity_id
_entity_poly.type
_entity_poly.pdbx_seq_one_letter_code
_entity_poly.pdbx_strand_id
1 'polypeptide(L)'
;MLLTEVITTEPCQFKARTKERGSAWTEIAERLASCGLKVTKRSVREKFDKLMKDFLKKESEEKKQSGIRLDQSLKDIKERTAEFEELREGEEQKQKKEKAAAEEMIRQATEKLSETKKRKASLEYPNSTSMVDVVKEIVELKNWQQERYERINKRELDLRASEMQQQQLFEQSLLQQQHQFLQQQQALNVSMMSALTELLKVRGKGY
;
A
#
# COMPACT_ATOMS: atom_id res chain seq x y z
N MET A 1 10.04 8.66 -34.39
CA MET A 1 10.09 7.23 -34.00
C MET A 1 10.67 7.03 -32.60
N LEU A 2 11.96 7.28 -32.36
CA LEU A 2 12.54 7.12 -31.01
C LEU A 2 11.77 7.91 -29.93
N LEU A 3 11.56 9.21 -30.14
CA LEU A 3 10.85 10.06 -29.18
C LEU A 3 9.40 9.60 -28.97
N THR A 4 8.75 9.13 -30.03
CA THR A 4 7.41 8.56 -29.98
C THR A 4 7.35 7.35 -29.06
N GLU A 5 8.27 6.38 -29.23
CA GLU A 5 8.33 5.20 -28.36
C GLU A 5 8.68 5.55 -26.91
N VAL A 6 9.54 6.57 -26.69
CA VAL A 6 9.86 7.07 -25.34
C VAL A 6 8.64 7.71 -24.68
N ILE A 7 7.84 8.47 -25.45
CA ILE A 7 6.57 9.05 -24.99
C ILE A 7 5.55 7.97 -24.66
N THR A 8 5.52 6.88 -25.43
CA THR A 8 4.55 5.78 -25.22
C THR A 8 4.93 4.88 -24.06
N THR A 9 6.22 4.56 -23.91
CA THR A 9 6.70 3.60 -22.87
C THR A 9 7.02 4.29 -21.55
N GLU A 10 7.20 5.61 -21.58
CA GLU A 10 7.51 6.48 -20.43
C GLU A 10 8.56 5.91 -19.46
N PRO A 11 9.82 5.65 -19.89
CA PRO A 11 10.82 5.06 -19.01
C PRO A 11 11.12 5.90 -17.75
N CYS A 12 10.81 7.20 -17.77
CA CYS A 12 11.04 8.14 -16.67
C CYS A 12 10.10 7.95 -15.48
N GLN A 13 8.95 7.29 -15.64
CA GLN A 13 8.06 6.96 -14.53
C GLN A 13 8.77 6.09 -13.48
N PHE A 14 9.66 5.20 -13.93
CA PHE A 14 10.45 4.33 -13.08
C PHE A 14 11.70 5.05 -12.53
N LYS A 15 12.06 4.74 -11.28
CA LYS A 15 13.24 5.33 -10.63
C LYS A 15 14.51 4.99 -11.42
N ALA A 16 15.49 5.90 -11.39
CA ALA A 16 16.77 5.65 -12.05
C ALA A 16 17.42 4.38 -11.48
N ARG A 17 18.10 3.62 -12.35
CA ARG A 17 18.83 2.38 -12.01
C ARG A 17 17.96 1.22 -11.52
N THR A 18 16.64 1.25 -11.73
CA THR A 18 15.80 0.07 -11.44
C THR A 18 15.69 -0.88 -12.63
N LYS A 19 15.25 -2.11 -12.35
CA LYS A 19 15.07 -3.15 -13.37
C LYS A 19 13.94 -2.78 -14.33
N GLU A 20 12.87 -2.17 -13.82
CA GLU A 20 11.69 -1.74 -14.56
C GLU A 20 12.07 -0.67 -15.59
N ARG A 21 12.83 0.36 -15.16
CA ARG A 21 13.38 1.35 -16.10
C ARG A 21 14.27 0.70 -17.15
N GLY A 22 15.07 -0.28 -16.73
CA GLY A 22 15.87 -1.08 -17.63
C GLY A 22 15.04 -1.83 -18.67
N SER A 23 13.91 -2.41 -18.25
CA SER A 23 12.98 -3.16 -19.11
C SER A 23 12.31 -2.25 -20.12
N ALA A 24 11.84 -1.08 -19.70
CA ALA A 24 11.24 -0.08 -20.59
C ALA A 24 12.19 0.31 -21.74
N TRP A 25 13.49 0.50 -21.44
CA TRP A 25 14.49 0.76 -22.49
C TRP A 25 14.77 -0.44 -23.39
N THR A 26 14.65 -1.67 -22.88
CA THR A 26 14.74 -2.89 -23.70
C THR A 26 13.56 -2.94 -24.66
N GLU A 27 12.35 -2.72 -24.17
CA GLU A 27 11.12 -2.73 -24.98
C GLU A 27 11.17 -1.69 -26.11
N ILE A 28 11.60 -0.46 -25.82
CA ILE A 28 11.79 0.57 -26.85
C ILE A 28 12.77 0.08 -27.93
N ALA A 29 13.88 -0.54 -27.52
CA ALA A 29 14.88 -1.03 -28.47
C ALA A 29 14.34 -2.18 -29.33
N GLU A 30 13.57 -3.09 -28.76
CA GLU A 30 12.91 -4.20 -29.47
C GLU A 30 11.87 -3.69 -30.48
N ARG A 31 11.04 -2.72 -30.08
CA ARG A 31 10.07 -2.08 -30.98
C ARG A 31 10.77 -1.38 -32.15
N LEU A 32 11.81 -0.59 -31.87
CA LEU A 32 12.61 0.04 -32.93
C LEU A 32 13.28 -1.00 -33.83
N ALA A 33 13.79 -2.11 -33.27
CA ALA A 33 14.38 -3.19 -34.04
C ALA A 33 13.37 -3.91 -34.95
N SER A 34 12.14 -4.11 -34.48
CA SER A 34 11.05 -4.69 -35.26
C SER A 34 10.69 -3.87 -36.50
N CYS A 35 10.97 -2.56 -36.47
CA CYS A 35 10.79 -1.66 -37.62
C CYS A 35 12.03 -1.58 -38.53
N GLY A 36 12.96 -2.53 -38.41
CA GLY A 36 14.14 -2.67 -39.28
C GLY A 36 15.37 -1.88 -38.85
N LEU A 37 15.34 -1.22 -37.68
CA LEU A 37 16.49 -0.46 -37.17
C LEU A 37 17.48 -1.40 -36.44
N LYS A 38 18.75 -1.39 -36.84
CA LYS A 38 19.81 -2.08 -36.07
C LYS A 38 20.19 -1.25 -34.84
N VAL A 39 19.48 -1.48 -33.74
CA VAL A 39 19.70 -0.76 -32.48
C VAL A 39 19.84 -1.71 -31.30
N THR A 40 20.60 -1.30 -30.30
CA THR A 40 20.67 -1.94 -28.99
C THR A 40 20.04 -1.02 -27.94
N LYS A 41 19.61 -1.60 -26.81
CA LYS A 41 19.18 -0.83 -25.62
C LYS A 41 20.15 0.31 -25.28
N ARG A 42 21.46 0.01 -25.31
CA ARG A 42 22.51 1.00 -24.99
C ARG A 42 22.51 2.15 -25.99
N SER A 43 22.52 1.85 -27.29
CA SER A 43 22.54 2.89 -28.33
C SER A 43 21.27 3.75 -28.35
N VAL A 44 20.11 3.15 -28.04
CA VAL A 44 18.83 3.86 -27.93
C VAL A 44 18.90 4.88 -26.80
N ARG A 45 19.35 4.45 -25.62
CA ARG A 45 19.47 5.32 -24.45
C ARG A 45 20.51 6.43 -24.67
N GLU A 46 21.70 6.09 -25.16
CA GLU A 46 22.75 7.09 -25.43
C GLU A 46 22.29 8.15 -26.46
N LYS A 47 21.57 7.72 -27.50
CA LYS A 47 20.99 8.63 -28.49
C LYS A 47 19.93 9.54 -27.88
N PHE A 48 19.06 8.99 -27.04
CA PHE A 48 18.06 9.78 -26.32
C PHE A 48 18.70 10.79 -25.36
N ASP A 49 19.67 10.35 -24.54
CA ASP A 49 20.39 11.21 -23.60
C ASP A 49 21.08 12.37 -24.32
N LYS A 50 21.67 12.10 -25.49
CA LYS A 50 22.25 13.14 -26.35
C LYS A 50 21.20 14.12 -26.85
N LEU A 51 20.07 13.64 -27.38
CA LEU A 51 18.98 14.50 -27.86
C LEU A 51 18.44 15.41 -26.75
N MET A 52 18.25 14.85 -25.55
CA MET A 52 17.77 15.61 -24.40
C MET A 52 18.80 16.64 -23.94
N LYS A 53 20.09 16.28 -23.91
CA LYS A 53 21.18 17.21 -23.57
C LYS A 53 21.29 18.36 -24.56
N ASP A 54 21.22 18.05 -25.86
CA ASP A 54 21.26 19.05 -26.94
C ASP A 54 20.04 19.97 -26.87
N PHE A 55 18.87 19.43 -26.55
CA PHE A 55 17.63 20.20 -26.33
C PHE A 55 17.74 21.16 -25.15
N LEU A 56 18.18 20.67 -23.98
CA LEU A 56 18.35 21.50 -22.79
C LEU A 56 19.39 22.62 -23.02
N LYS A 57 20.46 22.30 -23.75
CA LYS A 57 21.47 23.28 -24.12
C LYS A 57 20.87 24.37 -25.02
N LYS A 58 20.15 23.98 -26.08
CA LYS A 58 19.45 24.93 -26.97
C LYS A 58 18.43 25.76 -26.23
N GLU A 59 17.58 25.17 -25.40
CA GLU A 59 16.58 25.89 -24.61
C GLU A 59 17.23 26.93 -23.67
N SER A 60 18.41 26.63 -23.12
CA SER A 60 19.18 27.57 -22.30
C SER A 60 19.84 28.70 -23.12
N GLU A 61 20.23 28.42 -24.37
CA GLU A 61 20.82 29.38 -25.31
C GLU A 61 19.75 30.27 -25.96
N GLU A 62 18.57 29.73 -26.25
CA GLU A 62 17.44 30.43 -26.88
C GLU A 62 16.71 31.40 -25.91
N LYS A 63 16.76 31.15 -24.60
CA LYS A 63 16.42 32.20 -23.60
C LYS A 63 17.26 33.47 -23.77
N LYS A 64 18.40 33.40 -24.48
CA LYS A 64 19.24 34.55 -24.83
C LYS A 64 19.05 35.05 -26.27
N GLN A 65 18.51 34.25 -27.18
CA GLN A 65 18.31 34.60 -28.60
C GLN A 65 17.00 34.00 -29.12
N SER A 66 16.00 34.86 -29.30
CA SER A 66 14.63 34.53 -29.71
C SER A 66 14.56 33.85 -31.09
N GLY A 67 13.77 32.77 -31.20
CA GLY A 67 13.06 32.46 -32.46
C GLY A 67 13.22 31.06 -33.08
N ILE A 68 13.76 30.05 -32.37
CA ILE A 68 13.86 28.69 -32.94
C ILE A 68 12.74 27.80 -32.41
N ARG A 69 12.16 27.02 -33.34
CA ARG A 69 11.12 26.03 -33.06
C ARG A 69 11.73 24.83 -32.33
N LEU A 70 11.57 24.79 -31.01
CA LEU A 70 11.94 23.66 -30.15
C LEU A 70 11.12 22.41 -30.51
N ASP A 71 11.74 21.24 -30.37
CA ASP A 71 11.10 19.94 -30.63
C ASP A 71 10.06 19.64 -29.54
N GLN A 72 8.78 19.80 -29.87
CA GLN A 72 7.65 19.66 -28.94
C GLN A 72 7.68 18.31 -28.19
N SER A 73 8.09 17.23 -28.87
CA SER A 73 8.20 15.90 -28.23
C SER A 73 9.21 15.88 -27.08
N LEU A 74 10.34 16.59 -27.22
CA LEU A 74 11.35 16.67 -26.16
C LEU A 74 10.87 17.53 -24.99
N LYS A 75 10.10 18.59 -25.27
CA LYS A 75 9.47 19.43 -24.25
C LYS A 75 8.46 18.64 -23.42
N ASP A 76 7.58 17.88 -24.07
CA ASP A 76 6.56 17.05 -23.41
C ASP A 76 7.21 15.96 -22.54
N ILE A 77 8.29 15.33 -23.04
CA ILE A 77 9.04 14.32 -22.27
C ILE A 77 9.70 14.96 -21.05
N LYS A 78 10.26 16.17 -21.18
CA LYS A 78 10.89 16.90 -20.08
C LYS A 78 9.87 17.25 -19.00
N GLU A 79 8.72 17.79 -19.38
CA GLU A 79 7.64 18.17 -18.46
C GLU A 79 7.12 16.96 -17.69
N ARG A 80 6.77 15.87 -18.39
CA ARG A 80 6.37 14.60 -17.74
C ARG A 80 7.46 14.03 -16.83
N THR A 81 8.73 14.13 -17.22
CA THR A 81 9.84 13.67 -16.37
C THR A 81 9.89 14.46 -15.05
N ALA A 82 9.66 15.78 -15.10
CA ALA A 82 9.61 16.62 -13.91
C ALA A 82 8.41 16.27 -13.01
N GLU A 83 7.22 16.05 -13.59
CA GLU A 83 6.03 15.61 -12.85
C GLU A 83 6.27 14.29 -12.11
N PHE A 84 6.91 13.31 -12.76
CA PHE A 84 7.25 12.03 -12.12
C PHE A 84 8.30 12.18 -11.01
N GLU A 85 9.20 13.16 -11.09
CA GLU A 85 10.14 13.46 -10.02
C GLU A 85 9.43 14.10 -8.83
N GLU A 86 8.57 15.09 -9.07
CA GLU A 86 7.80 15.78 -8.04
C GLU A 86 6.85 14.84 -7.28
N LEU A 87 6.12 13.98 -8.00
CA LEU A 87 5.26 12.95 -7.39
C LEU A 87 6.06 12.04 -6.47
N ARG A 88 7.24 11.60 -6.92
CA ARG A 88 8.10 10.70 -6.16
C ARG A 88 8.67 11.38 -4.91
N GLU A 89 9.08 12.65 -5.01
CA GLU A 89 9.51 13.43 -3.85
C GLU A 89 8.38 13.61 -2.84
N GLY A 90 7.16 13.89 -3.31
CA GLY A 90 5.97 13.98 -2.45
C GLY A 90 5.66 12.68 -1.70
N GLU A 91 5.72 11.54 -2.39
CA GLU A 91 5.54 10.22 -1.78
C GLU A 91 6.63 9.88 -0.76
N GLU A 92 7.90 10.12 -1.11
CA GLU A 92 9.03 9.88 -0.20
C GLU A 92 8.93 10.78 1.06
N GLN A 93 8.48 12.03 0.92
CA GLN A 93 8.23 12.91 2.07
C GLN A 93 7.06 12.43 2.93
N LYS A 94 5.97 11.98 2.32
CA LYS A 94 4.81 11.43 3.03
C LYS A 94 5.20 10.19 3.85
N GLN A 95 5.92 9.25 3.24
CA GLN A 95 6.40 8.05 3.92
C GLN A 95 7.34 8.39 5.08
N LYS A 96 8.23 9.38 4.92
CA LYS A 96 9.09 9.85 6.02
C LYS A 96 8.28 10.41 7.18
N LYS A 97 7.25 11.22 6.90
CA LYS A 97 6.36 11.79 7.94
C LYS A 97 5.58 10.70 8.67
N GLU A 98 5.01 9.74 7.95
CA GLU A 98 4.28 8.61 8.53
C GLU A 98 5.19 7.74 9.40
N LYS A 99 6.40 7.44 8.92
CA LYS A 99 7.40 6.70 9.69
C LYS A 99 7.79 7.44 10.98
N ALA A 100 8.07 8.75 10.88
CA ALA A 100 8.40 9.55 12.05
C ALA A 100 7.24 9.62 13.07
N ALA A 101 6.00 9.73 12.59
CA ALA A 101 4.82 9.70 13.45
C ALA A 101 4.66 8.35 14.15
N ALA A 102 4.85 7.23 13.44
CA ALA A 102 4.81 5.89 14.03
C ALA A 102 5.92 5.69 15.08
N GLU A 103 7.15 6.13 14.79
CA GLU A 103 8.26 6.08 15.72
C GLU A 103 7.99 6.93 16.98
N GLU A 104 7.41 8.12 16.83
CA GLU A 104 7.03 8.97 17.98
C GLU A 104 5.90 8.34 18.81
N MET A 105 4.90 7.71 18.18
CA MET A 105 3.85 6.98 18.91
C MET A 105 4.42 5.81 19.71
N ILE A 106 5.36 5.05 19.12
CA ILE A 106 6.08 3.98 19.81
C ILE A 106 6.89 4.57 20.98
N ARG A 107 7.62 5.67 20.75
CA ARG A 107 8.41 6.35 21.79
C ARG A 107 7.52 6.78 22.96
N GLN A 108 6.44 7.50 22.70
CA GLN A 108 5.50 7.97 23.74
C GLN A 108 4.85 6.81 24.52
N ALA A 109 4.51 5.71 23.84
CA ALA A 109 3.98 4.51 24.51
C ALA A 109 5.02 3.87 25.45
N THR A 110 6.28 3.76 25.01
CA THR A 110 7.38 3.24 25.83
C THR A 110 7.74 4.18 26.99
N GLU A 111 7.65 5.49 26.79
CA GLU A 111 7.94 6.49 27.82
C GLU A 111 6.85 6.50 28.91
N LYS A 112 5.55 6.46 28.55
CA LYS A 112 4.45 6.33 29.52
C LYS A 112 4.56 5.06 30.38
N LEU A 113 5.02 3.96 29.81
CA LEU A 113 5.34 2.73 30.55
C LEU A 113 6.48 2.95 31.57
N SER A 114 7.50 3.74 31.20
CA SER A 114 8.63 4.07 32.06
C SER A 114 8.27 5.05 33.19
N GLU A 115 7.40 6.03 32.95
CA GLU A 115 6.91 6.98 33.96
C GLU A 115 6.02 6.30 35.01
N THR A 116 5.18 5.36 34.58
CA THR A 116 4.36 4.55 35.50
C THR A 116 5.24 3.67 36.39
N LYS A 117 6.41 3.25 35.89
CA LYS A 117 7.46 2.58 36.67
C LYS A 117 8.14 3.54 37.66
N LYS A 118 8.50 4.76 37.24
CA LYS A 118 9.15 5.76 38.11
C LYS A 118 8.25 6.23 39.26
N ARG A 119 6.93 6.33 39.07
CA ARG A 119 6.01 6.66 40.18
C ARG A 119 5.90 5.56 41.24
N LYS A 120 6.19 4.31 40.90
CA LYS A 120 6.27 3.21 41.90
C LYS A 120 7.64 3.11 42.58
N ALA A 121 8.69 3.63 41.96
CA ALA A 121 10.06 3.59 42.50
C ALA A 121 10.44 4.80 43.36
N SER A 122 9.52 5.76 43.58
CA SER A 122 9.78 6.96 44.39
C SER A 122 9.38 6.82 45.86
N LEU A 123 9.00 5.62 46.31
CA LEU A 123 8.80 5.31 47.72
C LEU A 123 9.99 4.50 48.21
N GLU A 124 10.68 5.07 49.19
CA GLU A 124 11.66 4.45 50.08
C GLU A 124 13.05 4.14 49.50
N TYR A 125 14.01 4.99 49.87
CA TYR A 125 15.37 4.52 50.16
C TYR A 125 15.62 4.68 51.65
N PRO A 126 15.67 3.60 52.44
CA PRO A 126 16.39 3.60 53.69
C PRO A 126 17.75 2.92 53.52
N ASN A 127 18.71 3.64 54.08
CA ASN A 127 20.09 3.28 54.37
C ASN A 127 20.28 1.82 54.85
N SER A 128 21.33 1.16 54.32
CA SER A 128 21.87 -0.18 54.65
C SER A 128 20.90 -1.37 54.58
N THR A 129 20.76 -1.96 53.39
CA THR A 129 19.92 -3.14 53.12
C THR A 129 20.73 -4.43 53.27
N SER A 130 20.28 -5.33 54.16
CA SER A 130 20.87 -6.67 54.32
C SER A 130 20.71 -7.49 53.03
N MET A 131 21.63 -8.42 52.74
CA MET A 131 21.49 -9.34 51.58
C MET A 131 20.12 -10.05 51.54
N VAL A 132 19.51 -10.29 52.70
CA VAL A 132 18.19 -10.91 52.82
C VAL A 132 17.09 -10.00 52.25
N ASP A 133 17.19 -8.70 52.45
CA ASP A 133 16.20 -7.72 51.98
C ASP A 133 16.30 -7.54 50.46
N VAL A 134 17.52 -7.56 49.89
CA VAL A 134 17.73 -7.56 48.43
C VAL A 134 17.12 -8.80 47.78
N VAL A 135 17.31 -9.98 48.38
CA VAL A 135 16.70 -11.23 47.87
C VAL A 135 15.18 -11.16 47.92
N LYS A 136 14.61 -10.58 48.99
CA LYS A 136 13.16 -10.41 49.12
C LYS A 136 12.60 -9.49 48.03
N GLU A 137 13.27 -8.37 47.76
CA GLU A 137 12.88 -7.42 46.70
C GLU A 137 12.95 -8.07 45.30
N ILE A 138 13.98 -8.88 45.03
CA ILE A 138 14.10 -9.63 43.77
C ILE A 138 12.94 -10.62 43.60
N VAL A 139 12.56 -11.33 44.66
CA VAL A 139 11.44 -12.28 44.64
C VAL A 139 10.11 -11.55 44.38
N GLU A 140 9.88 -10.42 45.05
CA GLU A 140 8.69 -9.59 44.85
C GLU A 140 8.61 -9.04 43.42
N LEU A 141 9.74 -8.57 42.87
CA LEU A 141 9.83 -8.14 41.47
C LEU A 141 9.51 -9.29 40.50
N LYS A 142 10.01 -10.49 40.77
CA LYS A 142 9.77 -11.67 39.94
C LYS A 142 8.30 -12.09 39.96
N ASN A 143 7.68 -12.09 41.14
CA ASN A 143 6.25 -12.37 41.28
C ASN A 143 5.39 -11.33 40.57
N TRP A 144 5.73 -10.04 40.71
CA TRP A 144 5.03 -8.97 40.02
C TRP A 144 5.12 -9.07 38.49
N GLN A 145 6.30 -9.44 37.98
CA GLN A 145 6.52 -9.68 36.55
C GLN A 145 5.70 -10.87 36.06
N GLN A 146 5.69 -11.96 36.83
CA GLN A 146 4.92 -13.16 36.51
C GLN A 146 3.41 -12.86 36.46
N GLU A 147 2.86 -12.22 37.50
CA GLU A 147 1.44 -11.83 37.50
C GLU A 147 1.10 -10.89 36.34
N ARG A 148 2.01 -9.98 35.98
CA ARG A 148 1.80 -9.09 34.84
C ARG A 148 1.76 -9.88 33.54
N TYR A 149 2.66 -10.83 33.36
CA TYR A 149 2.69 -11.70 32.20
C TYR A 149 1.39 -12.52 32.10
N GLU A 150 0.96 -13.15 33.19
CA GLU A 150 -0.28 -13.91 33.25
C GLU A 150 -1.51 -13.04 32.93
N ARG A 151 -1.56 -11.80 33.45
CA ARG A 151 -2.64 -10.85 33.13
C ARG A 151 -2.68 -10.47 31.65
N ILE A 152 -1.53 -10.26 31.02
CA ILE A 152 -1.46 -9.93 29.59
C ILE A 152 -1.88 -11.14 28.76
N ASN A 153 -1.32 -12.32 29.05
CA ASN A 153 -1.63 -13.55 28.34
C ASN A 153 -3.12 -13.91 28.43
N LYS A 154 -3.73 -13.73 29.61
CA LYS A 154 -5.18 -13.93 29.77
C LYS A 154 -6.00 -12.99 28.89
N ARG A 155 -5.65 -11.70 28.83
CA ARG A 155 -6.35 -10.73 27.96
C ARG A 155 -6.19 -11.07 26.48
N GLU A 156 -5.01 -11.53 26.05
CA GLU A 156 -4.77 -11.95 24.67
C GLU A 156 -5.62 -13.17 24.31
N LEU A 157 -5.73 -14.15 25.20
CA LEU A 157 -6.60 -15.32 25.01
C LEU A 157 -8.08 -14.91 24.93
N ASP A 158 -8.54 -14.03 25.80
CA ASP A 158 -9.93 -13.53 25.80
C ASP A 158 -10.26 -12.77 24.51
N LEU A 159 -9.34 -11.92 24.03
CA LEU A 159 -9.48 -11.20 22.75
C LEU A 159 -9.58 -12.19 21.59
N ARG A 160 -8.69 -13.17 21.54
CA ARG A 160 -8.68 -14.19 20.47
C ARG A 160 -9.95 -15.03 20.47
N ALA A 161 -10.48 -15.36 21.64
CA ALA A 161 -11.76 -16.05 21.78
C ALA A 161 -12.93 -15.18 21.26
N SER A 162 -12.92 -13.87 21.57
CA SER A 162 -13.93 -12.93 21.10
C SER A 162 -13.88 -12.73 19.58
N GLU A 163 -12.69 -12.58 18.99
CA GLU A 163 -12.50 -12.49 17.54
C GLU A 163 -13.01 -13.75 16.81
N MET A 164 -12.69 -14.94 17.34
CA MET A 164 -13.18 -16.20 16.79
C MET A 164 -14.70 -16.29 16.85
N GLN A 165 -15.31 -15.86 17.96
CA GLN A 165 -16.77 -15.83 18.10
C GLN A 165 -17.40 -14.85 17.10
N GLN A 166 -16.81 -13.67 16.91
CA GLN A 166 -17.29 -12.70 15.91
C GLN A 166 -17.18 -13.24 14.48
N GLN A 167 -16.08 -13.91 14.14
CA GLN A 167 -15.92 -14.57 12.85
C GLN A 167 -16.99 -15.65 12.62
N GLN A 168 -17.25 -16.49 13.61
CA GLN A 168 -18.31 -17.51 13.53
C GLN A 168 -19.70 -16.89 13.34
N LEU A 169 -20.02 -15.82 14.06
CA LEU A 169 -21.29 -15.11 13.90
C LEU A 169 -21.42 -14.47 12.52
N PHE A 170 -20.34 -13.89 12.01
CA PHE A 170 -20.31 -13.30 10.67
C PHE A 170 -20.53 -14.37 9.59
N GLU A 171 -19.83 -15.50 9.69
CA GLU A 171 -19.99 -16.63 8.77
C GLU A 171 -21.41 -17.21 8.82
N GLN A 172 -21.97 -17.39 10.02
CA GLN A 172 -23.35 -17.85 10.19
C GLN A 172 -24.36 -16.87 9.58
N SER A 173 -24.16 -15.55 9.76
CA SER A 173 -25.02 -14.53 9.18
C SER A 173 -24.95 -14.55 7.64
N LEU A 174 -23.75 -14.73 7.07
CA LEU A 174 -23.56 -14.84 5.62
C LEU A 174 -24.28 -16.07 5.05
N LEU A 175 -24.15 -17.23 5.71
CA LEU A 175 -24.85 -18.45 5.30
C LEU A 175 -26.37 -18.29 5.39
N GLN A 176 -26.87 -17.65 6.45
CA GLN A 176 -28.30 -17.37 6.60
C GLN A 176 -28.82 -16.47 5.48
N GLN A 177 -28.07 -15.42 5.12
CA GLN A 177 -28.43 -14.54 4.01
C GLN A 177 -28.47 -15.29 2.68
N GLN A 178 -27.48 -16.14 2.41
CA GLN A 178 -27.46 -16.96 1.19
C GLN A 178 -28.67 -17.90 1.13
N HIS A 179 -29.02 -18.54 2.25
CA HIS A 179 -30.17 -19.43 2.33
C HIS A 179 -31.50 -18.68 2.09
N GLN A 180 -31.68 -17.50 2.70
CA GLN A 180 -32.86 -16.66 2.47
C GLN A 180 -32.99 -16.23 1.01
N PHE A 181 -31.89 -15.87 0.35
CA PHE A 181 -31.89 -15.50 -1.07
C PHE A 181 -32.33 -16.68 -1.95
N LEU A 182 -31.78 -17.88 -1.70
CA LEU A 182 -32.13 -19.08 -2.43
C LEU A 182 -33.61 -19.44 -2.24
N GLN A 183 -34.11 -19.33 -1.01
CA GLN A 183 -35.51 -19.58 -0.68
C GLN A 183 -36.45 -18.59 -1.37
N GLN A 184 -36.08 -17.30 -1.41
CA GLN A 184 -36.85 -16.27 -2.12
C GLN A 184 -36.89 -16.54 -3.62
N GLN A 185 -35.77 -16.94 -4.23
CA GLN A 185 -35.73 -17.31 -5.64
C GLN A 185 -36.63 -18.53 -5.93
N GLN A 186 -36.59 -19.56 -5.08
CA GLN A 186 -37.49 -20.71 -5.22
C GLN A 186 -38.97 -20.32 -5.07
N ALA A 187 -39.30 -19.48 -4.09
CA ALA A 187 -40.67 -19.01 -3.88
C ALA A 187 -41.19 -18.20 -5.08
N LEU A 188 -40.34 -17.34 -5.67
CA LEU A 188 -40.67 -16.61 -6.90
C LEU A 188 -40.91 -17.56 -8.07
N ASN A 189 -40.04 -18.56 -8.25
CA ASN A 189 -40.21 -19.57 -9.31
C ASN A 189 -41.50 -20.37 -9.15
N VAL A 190 -41.82 -20.81 -7.92
CA VAL A 190 -43.08 -21.54 -7.63
C VAL A 190 -44.30 -20.64 -7.86
N SER A 191 -44.25 -19.38 -7.43
CA SER A 191 -45.34 -18.42 -7.64
C SER A 191 -45.59 -18.16 -9.14
N MET A 192 -44.52 -17.97 -9.92
CA MET A 192 -44.60 -17.80 -11.38
C MET A 192 -45.19 -19.06 -12.05
N MET A 193 -44.73 -20.25 -11.68
CA MET A 193 -45.27 -21.51 -12.21
C MET A 193 -46.74 -21.70 -11.86
N SER A 194 -47.16 -21.34 -10.65
CA SER A 194 -48.56 -21.37 -10.23
C SER A 194 -49.41 -20.41 -11.06
N ALA A 195 -48.94 -19.18 -11.29
CA ALA A 195 -49.64 -18.19 -12.11
C ALA A 195 -49.78 -18.65 -13.57
N LEU A 196 -48.72 -19.22 -14.16
CA LEU A 196 -48.77 -19.80 -15.51
C LEU A 196 -49.77 -20.96 -15.59
N THR A 197 -49.81 -21.83 -14.57
CA THR A 197 -50.75 -22.95 -14.50
C THR A 197 -52.20 -22.47 -14.43
N GLU A 198 -52.50 -21.45 -13.64
CA GLU A 198 -53.84 -20.86 -13.57
C GLU A 198 -54.25 -20.21 -14.89
N LEU A 199 -53.34 -19.50 -15.57
CA LEU A 199 -53.62 -18.93 -16.90
C LEU A 199 -53.93 -19.99 -17.96
N LEU A 200 -53.27 -21.15 -17.90
CA LEU A 200 -53.54 -22.29 -18.79
C LEU A 200 -54.89 -22.96 -18.48
N LYS A 201 -55.27 -23.09 -17.20
CA LYS A 201 -56.58 -23.63 -16.80
C LYS A 201 -57.75 -22.75 -17.25
N VAL A 202 -57.61 -21.42 -17.17
CA VAL A 202 -58.65 -20.47 -17.62
C VAL A 202 -58.85 -20.57 -19.14
N ARG A 203 -57.77 -20.78 -19.92
CA ARG A 203 -57.83 -20.92 -21.38
C ARG A 203 -58.40 -22.26 -21.84
N GLY A 204 -58.29 -23.31 -21.02
CA GLY A 204 -58.79 -24.67 -21.32
C GLY A 204 -60.29 -24.91 -21.03
N LYS A 205 -60.98 -23.98 -20.35
CA LYS A 205 -62.44 -24.08 -20.09
C LYS A 205 -63.31 -23.33 -21.13
N GLY A 206 -62.71 -22.95 -22.26
CA GLY A 206 -63.36 -22.20 -23.34
C GLY A 206 -63.63 -23.02 -24.61
N TYR A 207 -63.95 -24.32 -24.48
CA TYR A 207 -64.52 -25.16 -25.54
C TYR A 207 -65.60 -26.06 -24.95
#